data_AF-A0A7J9Y4M7-F1
#
_entry.id   AF-A0A7J9Y4M7-F1
#
_cell.length_a   1.000
_cell.length_b   1.000
_cell.length_c   1.000
_cell.angle_alpha   90.00
_cell.angle_beta   90.00
_cell.angle_gamma   90.00
#
_symmetry.space_group_name_H-M   'P 1'
#
loop_
_entity.id
_entity.type
_entity.pdbx_description
1 polymer ?
#
loop_
_entity_poly.entity_id
_entity_poly.type
_entity_poly.pdbx_seq_one_letter_code
_entity_poly.pdbx_strand_id
1 'polypeptide(L)'
;MAANGSQRRWRSVRRYLNQSRATLTAVAADLSAGWPRLDSGLIVLPEWLPPAPVPLDQVRLEWRAEPEPPRVTGVEPGSFLVRPLREDGERYPDYASALCEVDPPALLEDRPAYRLIETPTDAADARLVCGPARYFEGLNVSEAIAHELAALCMATAGRGGRPNLNRTDLPLRNLIGDPADPGSRPTSLALCTLTVRHDTGSGAASFLLHWRDPERVASGGGLYQVAPVGVFQPAPGRGDQAPGEAGPDFDLWRGVARELSEELLGAPEHQAPDYADWPFLRQLDQAREKGGCRAWYLGFGLDPLTLVGDILTVAVFDAATFDEVFADLVTANEEGRLVSEGDGVGVAFTEENVRRYAGDEPMQPAGAALLELAWRHRAALLG
;
A
#
# COMPACT_ATOMS: atom_id res chain seq x y z
N MET A 1 23.30 -26.38 7.38
CA MET A 1 22.30 -26.14 8.45
C MET A 1 21.14 -27.08 8.18
N ALA A 2 20.66 -27.86 9.16
CA ALA A 2 19.51 -28.75 8.94
C ALA A 2 18.23 -27.93 8.64
N ALA A 3 17.27 -28.51 7.90
CA ALA A 3 16.02 -27.86 7.46
C ALA A 3 15.31 -27.10 8.60
N ASN A 4 15.08 -27.78 9.72
CA ASN A 4 14.45 -27.18 10.90
C ASN A 4 15.23 -25.97 11.46
N GLY A 5 16.57 -26.00 11.41
CA GLY A 5 17.38 -24.84 11.78
C GLY A 5 17.21 -23.66 10.81
N SER A 6 17.15 -23.94 9.51
CA SER A 6 16.94 -22.93 8.47
C SER A 6 15.57 -22.27 8.59
N GLN A 7 14.50 -23.06 8.75
CA GLN A 7 13.14 -22.58 8.90
C GLN A 7 12.95 -21.76 10.19
N ARG A 8 13.53 -22.20 11.32
CA ARG A 8 13.51 -21.41 12.57
C ARG A 8 14.19 -20.06 12.43
N ARG A 9 15.35 -20.00 11.76
CA ARG A 9 16.02 -18.72 11.48
C ARG A 9 15.14 -17.82 10.61
N TRP A 10 14.54 -18.38 9.57
CA TRP A 10 13.66 -17.65 8.66
C TRP A 10 12.44 -17.06 9.38
N ARG A 11 11.74 -17.84 10.24
CA ARG A 11 10.67 -17.33 11.11
C ARG A 11 11.13 -16.21 12.03
N SER A 12 12.35 -16.30 12.55
CA SER A 12 12.91 -15.27 13.44
C SER A 12 13.15 -13.96 12.69
N VAL A 13 13.68 -14.03 11.46
CA VAL A 13 13.82 -12.85 10.59
C VAL A 13 12.45 -12.26 10.27
N ARG A 14 11.46 -13.09 9.92
CA ARG A 14 10.11 -12.60 9.59
C ARG A 14 9.45 -11.90 10.78
N ARG A 15 9.60 -12.45 11.99
CA ARG A 15 9.15 -11.78 13.22
C ARG A 15 9.84 -10.43 13.41
N TYR A 16 11.16 -10.37 13.22
CA TYR A 16 11.92 -9.12 13.29
C TYR A 16 11.47 -8.10 12.23
N LEU A 17 11.27 -8.55 10.98
CA LEU A 17 10.73 -7.73 9.89
C LEU A 17 9.41 -7.07 10.32
N ASN A 18 8.45 -7.85 10.80
CA ASN A 18 7.14 -7.34 11.18
C ASN A 18 7.20 -6.40 12.41
N GLN A 19 8.05 -6.68 13.39
CA GLN A 19 8.20 -5.86 14.59
C GLN A 19 9.01 -4.57 14.37
N SER A 20 9.83 -4.51 13.32
CA SER A 20 10.77 -3.40 13.06
C SER A 20 10.51 -2.70 11.72
N ARG A 21 9.28 -2.77 11.18
CA ARG A 21 8.96 -2.20 9.86
C ARG A 21 9.32 -0.72 9.75
N ALA A 22 8.92 0.13 10.71
CA ALA A 22 9.27 1.56 10.70
C ALA A 22 10.79 1.78 10.53
N THR A 23 11.59 1.11 11.37
CA THR A 23 13.05 1.23 11.34
C THR A 23 13.64 0.67 10.04
N LEU A 24 13.14 -0.45 9.55
CA LEU A 24 13.60 -1.06 8.30
C LEU A 24 13.24 -0.20 7.08
N THR A 25 12.08 0.45 7.08
CA THR A 25 11.67 1.42 6.08
C THR A 25 12.61 2.63 6.06
N ALA A 26 12.98 3.18 7.22
CA ALA A 26 13.97 4.26 7.28
C ALA A 26 15.34 3.83 6.72
N VAL A 27 15.82 2.64 7.10
CA VAL A 27 17.08 2.08 6.54
C VAL A 27 16.97 1.88 5.02
N ALA A 28 15.83 1.41 4.54
CA ALA A 28 15.60 1.20 3.11
C ALA A 28 15.52 2.53 2.34
N ALA A 29 14.94 3.58 2.95
CA ALA A 29 14.92 4.92 2.38
C ALA A 29 16.34 5.47 2.21
N ASP A 30 17.23 5.25 3.18
CA ASP A 30 18.64 5.66 3.09
C ASP A 30 19.41 4.91 2.00
N LEU A 31 19.09 3.63 1.77
CA LEU A 31 19.64 2.87 0.63
C LEU A 31 19.21 3.41 -0.73
N SER A 32 18.10 4.16 -0.75
CA SER A 32 17.53 4.82 -1.91
C SER A 32 17.85 6.32 -1.96
N ALA A 33 18.81 6.83 -1.19
CA ALA A 33 19.14 8.26 -1.13
C ALA A 33 19.53 8.90 -2.48
N GLY A 34 19.91 8.09 -3.48
CA GLY A 34 20.15 8.56 -4.85
C GLY A 34 18.88 8.79 -5.67
N TRP A 35 17.71 8.46 -5.15
CA TRP A 35 16.43 8.57 -5.84
C TRP A 35 15.58 9.70 -5.29
N PRO A 36 14.77 10.38 -6.13
CA PRO A 36 13.88 11.40 -5.62
C PRO A 36 12.83 10.76 -4.70
N ARG A 37 12.53 11.47 -3.60
CA ARG A 37 11.65 11.02 -2.53
C ARG A 37 11.01 12.22 -1.84
N LEU A 38 9.87 11.99 -1.21
CA LEU A 38 9.25 12.96 -0.28
C LEU A 38 9.90 12.88 1.11
N ASP A 39 9.57 13.83 1.99
CA ASP A 39 10.10 13.86 3.36
C ASP A 39 9.65 12.62 4.16
N SER A 40 8.44 12.13 3.89
CA SER A 40 7.94 10.81 4.31
C SER A 40 8.80 9.60 3.93
N GLY A 41 9.80 9.75 3.06
CA GLY A 41 10.65 8.67 2.56
C GLY A 41 10.05 7.87 1.41
N LEU A 42 8.80 8.15 1.00
CA LEU A 42 8.19 7.54 -0.18
C LEU A 42 8.99 7.93 -1.43
N ILE A 43 9.40 6.93 -2.22
CA ILE A 43 10.13 7.15 -3.47
C ILE A 43 9.13 7.66 -4.49
N VAL A 44 9.42 8.82 -5.08
CA VAL A 44 8.56 9.46 -6.09
C VAL A 44 9.42 10.05 -7.18
N LEU A 45 9.00 9.95 -8.44
CA LEU A 45 9.58 10.78 -9.49
C LEU A 45 8.74 12.06 -9.66
N PRO A 46 9.33 13.19 -10.09
CA PRO A 46 8.57 14.41 -10.36
C PRO A 46 7.38 14.18 -11.31
N GLU A 47 7.55 13.31 -12.30
CA GLU A 47 6.53 12.94 -13.28
C GLU A 47 5.35 12.16 -12.68
N TRP A 48 5.50 11.59 -11.48
CA TRP A 48 4.45 10.81 -10.81
C TRP A 48 3.54 11.65 -9.93
N LEU A 49 3.92 12.91 -9.68
CA LEU A 49 3.20 13.83 -8.83
C LEU A 49 2.57 14.95 -9.67
N PRO A 50 1.24 14.93 -9.86
CA PRO A 50 0.55 16.03 -10.51
C PRO A 50 0.80 17.37 -9.79
N PRO A 51 0.91 18.49 -10.52
CA PRO A 51 1.13 19.81 -9.92
C PRO A 51 -0.07 20.31 -9.09
N ALA A 52 -1.24 19.72 -9.30
CA ALA A 52 -2.47 19.97 -8.54
C ALA A 52 -3.28 18.66 -8.42
N PRO A 53 -4.15 18.52 -7.41
CA PRO A 53 -5.03 17.37 -7.27
C PRO A 53 -5.85 17.14 -8.54
N VAL A 54 -5.88 15.90 -9.01
CA VAL A 54 -6.65 15.50 -10.20
C VAL A 54 -7.96 14.86 -9.73
N PRO A 55 -9.14 15.29 -10.20
CA PRO A 55 -10.38 14.59 -9.89
C PRO A 55 -10.26 13.10 -10.25
N LEU A 56 -10.68 12.20 -9.36
CA LEU A 56 -10.38 10.76 -9.49
C LEU A 56 -10.98 10.15 -10.76
N ASP A 57 -12.10 10.69 -11.25
CA ASP A 57 -12.76 10.31 -12.51
C ASP A 57 -12.04 10.79 -13.78
N GLN A 58 -11.03 11.67 -13.63
CA GLN A 58 -10.18 12.13 -14.73
C GLN A 58 -8.87 11.34 -14.83
N VAL A 59 -8.60 10.45 -13.88
CA VAL A 59 -7.43 9.56 -13.94
C VAL A 59 -7.68 8.49 -15.01
N ARG A 60 -6.73 8.37 -15.95
CA ARG A 60 -6.83 7.38 -17.02
C ARG A 60 -6.23 6.05 -16.59
N LEU A 61 -7.05 5.01 -16.56
CA LEU A 61 -6.57 3.64 -16.43
C LEU A 61 -6.49 2.99 -17.81
N GLU A 62 -5.33 2.45 -18.15
CA GLU A 62 -5.11 1.71 -19.39
C GLU A 62 -4.76 0.26 -19.07
N TRP A 63 -5.35 -0.66 -19.85
CA TRP A 63 -5.15 -2.09 -19.67
C TRP A 63 -4.21 -2.66 -20.72
N ARG A 64 -3.18 -3.39 -20.29
CA ARG A 64 -2.34 -4.23 -21.13
C ARG A 64 -2.58 -5.68 -20.76
N ALA A 65 -3.34 -6.39 -21.59
CA ALA A 65 -3.75 -7.78 -21.33
C ALA A 65 -2.58 -8.77 -21.38
N GLU A 66 -1.60 -8.54 -22.27
CA GLU A 66 -0.45 -9.41 -22.48
C GLU A 66 0.85 -8.62 -22.24
N PRO A 67 1.17 -8.30 -20.98
CA PRO A 67 2.40 -7.60 -20.65
C PRO A 67 3.60 -8.54 -20.74
N GLU A 68 4.75 -8.00 -21.14
CA GLU A 68 6.02 -8.73 -21.09
C GLU A 68 6.29 -9.28 -19.68
N PRO A 69 6.88 -10.49 -19.56
CA PRO A 69 7.28 -11.03 -18.27
C PRO A 69 8.27 -10.09 -17.56
N PRO A 70 8.18 -9.97 -16.22
CA PRO A 70 9.15 -9.20 -15.44
C PRO A 70 10.53 -9.86 -15.50
N ARG A 71 11.58 -9.05 -15.41
CA ARG A 71 12.97 -9.57 -15.43
C ARG A 71 13.39 -10.25 -14.11
N VAL A 72 12.80 -9.82 -12.99
CA VAL A 72 13.03 -10.37 -11.65
C VAL A 72 11.71 -10.88 -11.09
N THR A 73 11.71 -12.15 -10.68
CA THR A 73 10.54 -12.91 -10.22
C THR A 73 10.66 -13.40 -8.78
N GLY A 74 11.85 -13.29 -8.18
CA GLY A 74 12.12 -13.74 -6.81
C GLY A 74 12.65 -15.17 -6.72
N VAL A 75 12.90 -15.85 -7.85
CA VAL A 75 13.48 -17.21 -7.87
C VAL A 75 14.96 -17.24 -8.28
N GLU A 76 15.50 -16.07 -8.64
CA GLU A 76 16.89 -15.89 -9.07
C GLU A 76 17.88 -16.27 -7.97
N PRO A 77 19.15 -16.53 -8.29
CA PRO A 77 20.17 -16.82 -7.28
C PRO A 77 20.29 -15.76 -6.18
N GLY A 78 19.97 -14.49 -6.46
CA GLY A 78 19.95 -13.43 -5.46
C GLY A 78 18.97 -13.69 -4.31
N SER A 79 17.87 -14.41 -4.55
CA SER A 79 16.88 -14.74 -3.51
C SER A 79 17.23 -15.98 -2.68
N PHE A 80 18.38 -16.63 -2.92
CA PHE A 80 18.74 -17.86 -2.22
C PHE A 80 18.70 -17.73 -0.69
N LEU A 81 19.11 -16.59 -0.14
CA LEU A 81 19.19 -16.40 1.31
C LEU A 81 17.83 -16.15 1.98
N VAL A 82 16.80 -15.80 1.21
CA VAL A 82 15.44 -15.55 1.70
C VAL A 82 14.49 -16.72 1.46
N ARG A 83 14.96 -17.81 0.82
CA ARG A 83 14.23 -19.08 0.67
C ARG A 83 14.84 -20.14 1.60
N PRO A 84 14.16 -20.52 2.70
CA PRO A 84 14.71 -21.49 3.66
C PRO A 84 14.83 -22.89 3.04
N LEU A 85 15.52 -23.79 3.74
CA LEU A 85 15.59 -25.21 3.34
C LEU A 85 14.32 -25.97 3.74
N ARG A 86 13.88 -26.87 2.87
CA ARG A 86 12.88 -27.92 3.07
C ARG A 86 13.53 -29.16 3.70
N GLU A 87 12.72 -30.12 4.13
CA GLU A 87 13.18 -31.34 4.80
C GLU A 87 14.12 -32.19 3.94
N ASP A 88 13.91 -32.17 2.61
CA ASP A 88 14.75 -32.85 1.61
C ASP A 88 16.13 -32.18 1.40
N GLY A 89 16.37 -31.03 2.04
CA GLY A 89 17.61 -30.26 1.92
C GLY A 89 17.64 -29.30 0.74
N GLU A 90 16.61 -29.28 -0.10
CA GLU A 90 16.44 -28.27 -1.15
C GLU A 90 15.85 -26.99 -0.58
N ARG A 91 15.91 -25.89 -1.33
CA ARG A 91 15.22 -24.64 -0.94
C ARG A 91 13.78 -24.67 -1.43
N TYR A 92 12.91 -23.91 -0.75
CA TYR A 92 11.61 -23.60 -1.32
C TYR A 92 11.77 -22.96 -2.71
N PRO A 93 10.86 -23.26 -3.65
CA PRO A 93 10.96 -22.75 -5.02
C PRO A 93 10.91 -21.23 -5.06
N ASP A 94 10.08 -20.61 -4.21
CA ASP A 94 9.88 -19.18 -4.10
C ASP A 94 9.58 -18.76 -2.65
N TYR A 95 9.46 -17.46 -2.41
CA TYR A 95 9.24 -16.90 -1.08
C TYR A 95 7.83 -17.20 -0.55
N ALA A 96 6.82 -17.11 -1.42
CA ALA A 96 5.42 -17.36 -1.07
C ALA A 96 5.21 -18.82 -0.63
N SER A 97 5.80 -19.78 -1.31
CA SER A 97 5.79 -21.20 -0.93
C SER A 97 6.41 -21.42 0.45
N ALA A 98 7.52 -20.74 0.74
CA ALA A 98 8.12 -20.78 2.07
C ALA A 98 7.18 -20.16 3.12
N LEU A 99 6.52 -19.04 2.79
CA LEU A 99 5.57 -18.40 3.69
C LEU A 99 4.38 -19.31 4.01
N CYS A 100 3.76 -19.92 3.00
CA CYS A 100 2.63 -20.82 3.15
C CYS A 100 2.93 -22.02 4.06
N GLU A 101 4.11 -22.63 3.93
CA GLU A 101 4.45 -23.84 4.69
C GLU A 101 5.08 -23.52 6.05
N VAL A 102 5.93 -22.49 6.12
CA VAL A 102 6.74 -22.22 7.30
C VAL A 102 6.02 -21.28 8.28
N ASP A 103 5.35 -20.23 7.82
CA ASP A 103 4.76 -19.21 8.70
C ASP A 103 3.49 -18.59 8.10
N PRO A 104 2.45 -19.41 7.81
CA PRO A 104 1.26 -18.94 7.12
C PRO A 104 0.54 -17.87 7.96
N PRO A 105 0.27 -16.68 7.39
CA PRO A 105 -0.70 -15.72 7.93
C PRO A 105 -2.12 -16.31 7.97
N ALA A 106 -3.01 -15.68 8.73
CA ALA A 106 -4.41 -16.09 8.81
C ALA A 106 -5.13 -16.02 7.45
N LEU A 107 -4.84 -14.97 6.67
CA LEU A 107 -5.31 -14.80 5.30
C LEU A 107 -4.09 -14.75 4.37
N LEU A 108 -3.93 -15.76 3.52
CA LEU A 108 -2.90 -15.81 2.49
C LEU A 108 -3.39 -16.65 1.32
N GLU A 109 -3.76 -15.99 0.22
CA GLU A 109 -4.28 -16.63 -0.97
C GLU A 109 -3.66 -16.01 -2.21
N ASP A 110 -3.33 -16.84 -3.20
CA ASP A 110 -2.79 -16.36 -4.48
C ASP A 110 -3.92 -15.91 -5.42
N ARG A 111 -4.41 -14.71 -5.19
CA ARG A 111 -5.52 -14.12 -5.93
C ARG A 111 -5.06 -13.38 -7.19
N PRO A 112 -5.92 -13.24 -8.22
CA PRO A 112 -5.68 -12.30 -9.31
C PRO A 112 -5.41 -10.90 -8.75
N ALA A 113 -4.43 -10.21 -9.33
CA ALA A 113 -4.04 -8.86 -8.94
C ALA A 113 -3.71 -8.01 -10.18
N TYR A 114 -3.55 -6.71 -9.97
CA TYR A 114 -3.02 -5.80 -10.99
C TYR A 114 -1.56 -5.48 -10.70
N ARG A 115 -0.75 -5.40 -11.77
CA ARG A 115 0.60 -4.85 -11.69
C ARG A 115 0.74 -3.63 -12.58
N LEU A 116 1.57 -2.69 -12.15
CA LEU A 116 1.98 -1.56 -12.97
C LEU A 116 2.86 -2.03 -14.13
N ILE A 117 2.59 -1.53 -15.33
CA ILE A 117 3.31 -1.85 -16.57
C ILE A 117 4.06 -0.63 -17.09
N GLU A 118 3.49 0.57 -16.94
CA GLU A 118 4.14 1.82 -17.29
C GLU A 118 3.87 2.86 -16.21
N THR A 119 4.91 3.60 -15.84
CA THR A 119 4.81 4.73 -14.93
C THR A 119 4.45 6.00 -15.70
N PRO A 120 3.81 6.99 -15.07
CA PRO A 120 3.62 8.31 -15.67
C PRO A 120 4.97 8.91 -16.13
N THR A 121 4.98 9.52 -17.31
CA THR A 121 6.15 10.20 -17.89
C THR A 121 6.00 11.72 -17.93
N ASP A 122 4.84 12.23 -17.53
CA ASP A 122 4.53 13.65 -17.42
C ASP A 122 3.61 13.83 -16.20
N ALA A 123 3.96 14.78 -15.33
CA ALA A 123 3.17 15.11 -14.14
C ALA A 123 1.73 15.56 -14.49
N ALA A 124 1.52 16.13 -15.68
CA ALA A 124 0.18 16.50 -16.15
C ALA A 124 -0.62 15.29 -16.67
N ASP A 125 0.02 14.15 -16.90
CA ASP A 125 -0.59 12.91 -17.38
C ASP A 125 -0.91 11.99 -16.20
N ALA A 126 -2.08 12.18 -15.59
CA ALA A 126 -2.60 11.29 -14.55
C ALA A 126 -3.09 9.96 -15.16
N ARG A 127 -2.14 9.11 -15.55
CA ARG A 127 -2.38 7.84 -16.23
C ARG A 127 -1.62 6.69 -15.55
N LEU A 128 -2.29 5.56 -15.38
CA LEU A 128 -1.71 4.31 -14.91
C LEU A 128 -1.97 3.19 -15.92
N VAL A 129 -0.90 2.63 -16.48
CA VAL A 129 -0.99 1.47 -17.38
C VAL A 129 -0.74 0.22 -16.55
N CYS A 130 -1.75 -0.65 -16.45
CA CYS A 130 -1.67 -1.87 -15.66
C CYS A 130 -1.93 -3.11 -16.51
N GLY A 131 -1.52 -4.25 -16.00
CA GLY A 131 -1.78 -5.55 -16.60
C GLY A 131 -2.05 -6.61 -15.54
N PRO A 132 -2.38 -7.83 -15.97
CA PRO A 132 -2.66 -8.93 -15.05
C PRO A 132 -1.39 -9.36 -14.30
N ALA A 133 -1.60 -9.79 -13.07
CA ALA A 133 -0.62 -10.44 -12.21
C ALA A 133 -1.34 -11.39 -11.24
N ARG A 134 -0.57 -12.13 -10.45
CA ARG A 134 -1.07 -12.77 -9.23
C ARG A 134 -0.43 -12.18 -7.98
N TYR A 135 -1.14 -12.25 -6.86
CA TYR A 135 -0.68 -11.71 -5.58
C TYR A 135 0.70 -12.27 -5.19
N PHE A 136 0.94 -13.57 -5.39
CA PHE A 136 2.22 -14.19 -5.05
C PHE A 136 3.37 -13.75 -5.95
N GLU A 137 3.12 -13.33 -7.20
CA GLU A 137 4.17 -12.79 -8.07
C GLU A 137 4.78 -11.52 -7.48
N GLY A 138 3.94 -10.62 -6.96
CA GLY A 138 4.38 -9.44 -6.22
C GLY A 138 5.06 -9.80 -4.91
N LEU A 139 4.41 -10.64 -4.10
CA LEU A 139 4.92 -11.08 -2.79
C LEU A 139 6.31 -11.73 -2.87
N ASN A 140 6.55 -12.51 -3.92
CA ASN A 140 7.82 -13.20 -4.17
C ASN A 140 9.01 -12.27 -4.35
N VAL A 141 8.75 -11.00 -4.65
CA VAL A 141 9.78 -9.96 -4.77
C VAL A 141 9.70 -8.98 -3.61
N SER A 142 8.54 -8.37 -3.36
CA SER A 142 8.39 -7.23 -2.45
C SER A 142 8.68 -7.59 -0.98
N GLU A 143 8.06 -8.67 -0.49
CA GLU A 143 8.34 -9.16 0.87
C GLU A 143 9.69 -9.87 0.95
N ALA A 144 10.16 -10.46 -0.15
CA ALA A 144 11.47 -11.10 -0.20
C ALA A 144 12.63 -10.09 -0.02
N ILE A 145 12.58 -8.91 -0.67
CA ILE A 145 13.60 -7.86 -0.48
C ILE A 145 13.51 -7.21 0.91
N ALA A 146 12.31 -7.11 1.47
CA ALA A 146 12.13 -6.64 2.85
C ALA A 146 12.74 -7.65 3.85
N HIS A 147 12.52 -8.94 3.61
CA HIS A 147 13.11 -10.03 4.39
C HIS A 147 14.64 -10.05 4.27
N GLU A 148 15.19 -9.80 3.08
CA GLU A 148 16.63 -9.71 2.85
C GLU A 148 17.27 -8.63 3.72
N LEU A 149 16.69 -7.42 3.72
CA LEU A 149 17.15 -6.32 4.55
C LEU A 149 17.01 -6.64 6.05
N ALA A 150 15.86 -7.18 6.45
CA ALA A 150 15.60 -7.58 7.83
C ALA A 150 16.63 -8.62 8.33
N ALA A 151 16.98 -9.61 7.50
CA ALA A 151 17.96 -10.63 7.84
C ALA A 151 19.33 -10.03 8.14
N LEU A 152 19.73 -9.03 7.34
CA LEU A 152 21.03 -8.37 7.48
C LEU A 152 21.06 -7.43 8.69
N CYS A 153 20.02 -6.63 8.90
CA CYS A 153 19.88 -5.77 10.09
C CYS A 153 19.86 -6.61 11.38
N MET A 154 19.06 -7.68 11.42
CA MET A 154 18.99 -8.57 12.58
C MET A 154 20.35 -9.23 12.89
N ALA A 155 21.09 -9.66 11.86
CA ALA A 155 22.40 -10.27 12.02
C ALA A 155 23.48 -9.29 12.53
N THR A 156 23.26 -7.99 12.40
CA THR A 156 24.24 -6.94 12.73
C THR A 156 23.84 -6.07 13.92
N ALA A 157 22.60 -6.21 14.42
CA ALA A 157 22.06 -5.45 15.56
C ALA A 157 22.97 -5.52 16.81
N GLY A 158 23.40 -6.72 17.21
CA GLY A 158 24.30 -6.92 18.35
C GLY A 158 25.73 -6.40 18.16
N ARG A 159 26.06 -5.86 16.99
CA ARG A 159 27.35 -5.25 16.66
C ARG A 159 27.26 -3.73 16.48
N GLY A 160 26.16 -3.12 16.91
CA GLY A 160 25.87 -1.70 16.72
C GLY A 160 25.34 -1.38 15.31
N GLY A 161 24.84 -2.37 14.58
CA GLY A 161 24.38 -2.22 13.20
C GLY A 161 25.52 -2.20 12.17
N ARG A 162 25.19 -1.86 10.92
CA ARG A 162 26.16 -1.59 9.84
C ARG A 162 26.03 -0.13 9.41
N PRO A 163 26.99 0.76 9.74
CA PRO A 163 26.88 2.18 9.47
C PRO A 163 26.98 2.56 7.98
N ASN A 164 27.34 1.63 7.09
CA ASN A 164 27.52 1.87 5.65
C ASN A 164 26.91 0.73 4.82
N LEU A 165 25.63 0.43 5.06
CA LEU A 165 24.95 -0.59 4.27
C LEU A 165 24.83 -0.11 2.81
N ASN A 166 25.18 -0.98 1.86
CA ASN A 166 25.03 -0.71 0.43
C ASN A 166 24.08 -1.72 -0.22
N ARG A 167 23.45 -1.35 -1.33
CA ARG A 167 22.64 -2.25 -2.16
C ARG A 167 23.40 -3.52 -2.57
N THR A 168 24.72 -3.46 -2.74
CA THR A 168 25.53 -4.65 -3.05
C THR A 168 25.57 -5.68 -1.92
N ASP A 169 25.25 -5.30 -0.67
CA ASP A 169 25.06 -6.23 0.44
C ASP A 169 23.71 -6.99 0.35
N LEU A 170 22.81 -6.56 -0.54
CA LEU A 170 21.44 -7.01 -0.70
C LEU A 170 21.24 -7.52 -2.13
N PRO A 171 21.72 -8.74 -2.46
CA PRO A 171 21.77 -9.22 -3.85
C PRO A 171 20.41 -9.24 -4.54
N LEU A 172 19.31 -9.61 -3.87
CA LEU A 172 17.99 -9.59 -4.47
C LEU A 172 17.52 -8.15 -4.74
N ARG A 173 17.64 -7.25 -3.76
CA ARG A 173 17.29 -5.83 -3.95
C ARG A 173 18.18 -5.16 -5.01
N ASN A 174 19.43 -5.58 -5.14
CA ASN A 174 20.34 -5.08 -6.17
C ASN A 174 19.92 -5.52 -7.58
N LEU A 175 19.43 -6.75 -7.75
CA LEU A 175 18.93 -7.27 -9.03
C LEU A 175 17.76 -6.45 -9.59
N ILE A 176 16.93 -5.84 -8.73
CA ILE A 176 15.83 -4.97 -9.17
C ILE A 176 16.33 -3.75 -9.95
N GLY A 177 17.52 -3.22 -9.65
CA GLY A 177 18.05 -2.04 -10.34
C GLY A 177 17.23 -0.77 -10.07
N ASP A 178 16.81 -0.11 -11.15
CA ASP A 178 15.95 1.09 -11.16
C ASP A 178 14.51 0.70 -10.78
N PRO A 179 13.90 1.33 -9.75
CA PRO A 179 12.63 0.91 -9.18
C PRO A 179 11.48 1.48 -10.02
N ALA A 180 11.77 2.53 -10.80
CA ALA A 180 10.89 3.24 -11.70
C ALA A 180 10.80 2.53 -13.05
N ASP A 181 11.58 1.47 -13.26
CA ASP A 181 11.35 0.52 -14.34
C ASP A 181 10.33 -0.55 -13.91
N PRO A 182 9.04 -0.40 -14.27
CA PRO A 182 8.01 -1.38 -13.96
C PRO A 182 8.23 -2.73 -14.65
N GLY A 183 9.04 -2.80 -15.72
CA GLY A 183 9.41 -4.05 -16.37
C GLY A 183 10.44 -4.86 -15.56
N SER A 184 11.06 -4.27 -14.54
CA SER A 184 12.05 -4.97 -13.72
C SER A 184 11.44 -6.04 -12.83
N ARG A 185 10.24 -5.80 -12.27
CA ARG A 185 9.57 -6.69 -11.31
C ARG A 185 8.04 -6.57 -11.43
N PRO A 186 7.26 -7.56 -10.95
CA PRO A 186 5.84 -7.33 -10.67
C PRO A 186 5.70 -6.21 -9.62
N THR A 187 5.22 -5.05 -10.04
CA THR A 187 4.93 -3.94 -9.13
C THR A 187 3.47 -4.02 -8.72
N SER A 188 3.19 -4.64 -7.57
CA SER A 188 1.87 -4.62 -6.95
C SER A 188 1.44 -3.19 -6.63
N LEU A 189 0.14 -2.94 -6.69
CA LEU A 189 -0.44 -1.64 -6.43
C LEU A 189 -1.34 -1.70 -5.19
N ALA A 190 -1.18 -0.73 -4.29
CA ALA A 190 -2.10 -0.45 -3.20
C ALA A 190 -2.83 0.87 -3.46
N LEU A 191 -4.12 0.91 -3.13
CA LEU A 191 -4.90 2.14 -3.05
C LEU A 191 -4.82 2.68 -1.64
N CYS A 192 -4.11 3.80 -1.47
CA CYS A 192 -4.09 4.52 -0.21
C CYS A 192 -5.05 5.71 -0.28
N THR A 193 -6.03 5.76 0.62
CA THR A 193 -7.04 6.83 0.62
C THR A 193 -7.03 7.59 1.93
N LEU A 194 -6.80 8.90 1.88
CA LEU A 194 -7.04 9.78 3.02
C LEU A 194 -8.52 10.21 3.03
N THR A 195 -9.29 9.70 3.98
CA THR A 195 -10.67 10.15 4.20
C THR A 195 -10.67 11.41 5.07
N VAL A 196 -11.25 12.49 4.54
CA VAL A 196 -11.37 13.79 5.20
C VAL A 196 -12.84 14.14 5.39
N ARG A 197 -13.21 14.48 6.62
CA ARG A 197 -14.51 15.08 6.96
C ARG A 197 -14.32 16.60 7.04
N HIS A 198 -15.11 17.37 6.29
CA HIS A 198 -15.02 18.82 6.23
C HIS A 198 -16.37 19.48 6.53
N ASP A 199 -16.44 20.25 7.60
CA ASP A 199 -17.58 21.11 7.92
C ASP A 199 -17.40 22.45 7.20
N THR A 200 -18.13 22.63 6.09
CA THR A 200 -18.08 23.84 5.29
C THR A 200 -18.64 25.08 6.00
N GLY A 201 -19.49 24.90 7.02
CA GLY A 201 -20.07 25.99 7.79
C GLY A 201 -19.10 26.59 8.80
N SER A 202 -18.31 25.76 9.48
CA SER A 202 -17.28 26.19 10.43
C SER A 202 -15.88 26.31 9.82
N GLY A 203 -15.63 25.68 8.67
CA GLY A 203 -14.32 25.51 8.06
C GLY A 203 -13.45 24.46 8.76
N ALA A 204 -13.98 23.74 9.74
CA ALA A 204 -13.25 22.70 10.45
C ALA A 204 -13.14 21.43 9.60
N ALA A 205 -11.96 20.81 9.59
CA ALA A 205 -11.74 19.53 8.92
C ALA A 205 -11.05 18.53 9.86
N SER A 206 -11.36 17.25 9.68
CA SER A 206 -10.67 16.13 10.33
C SER A 206 -10.36 15.03 9.31
N PHE A 207 -9.38 14.18 9.62
CA PHE A 207 -9.00 13.06 8.78
C PHE A 207 -8.95 11.75 9.58
N LEU A 208 -9.16 10.63 8.89
CA LEU A 208 -9.11 9.31 9.49
C LEU A 208 -7.71 8.70 9.38
N LEU A 209 -7.26 8.15 10.50
CA LEU A 209 -6.10 7.28 10.56
C LEU A 209 -6.52 5.93 11.12
N HIS A 210 -5.85 4.89 10.67
CA HIS A 210 -5.88 3.57 11.25
C HIS A 210 -4.54 3.28 11.93
N TRP A 211 -4.57 2.72 13.13
CA TRP A 211 -3.40 2.16 13.79
C TRP A 211 -3.45 0.65 13.66
N ARG A 212 -2.51 0.09 12.89
CA ARG A 212 -2.44 -1.35 12.62
C ARG A 212 -1.85 -2.08 13.82
N ASP A 213 -2.59 -3.01 14.40
CA ASP A 213 -2.13 -3.78 15.57
C ASP A 213 -0.96 -4.71 15.15
N PRO A 214 0.24 -4.57 15.73
CA PRO A 214 1.40 -5.39 15.38
C PRO A 214 1.22 -6.89 15.59
N GLU A 215 0.23 -7.31 16.39
CA GLU A 215 -0.06 -8.72 16.63
C GLU A 215 -1.06 -9.33 15.63
N ARG A 216 -1.74 -8.51 14.80
CA ARG A 216 -2.90 -8.96 13.99
C ARG A 216 -2.73 -8.89 12.48
N VAL A 217 -1.79 -8.10 11.96
CA VAL A 217 -1.61 -7.91 10.50
C VAL A 217 -0.42 -8.67 9.93
N ALA A 218 -0.57 -9.17 8.70
CA ALA A 218 0.50 -9.89 7.97
C ALA A 218 1.67 -8.97 7.56
N SER A 219 1.38 -7.67 7.34
CA SER A 219 2.33 -6.61 7.02
C SER A 219 1.86 -5.27 7.62
N GLY A 220 2.79 -4.34 7.87
CA GLY A 220 2.49 -2.97 8.30
C GLY A 220 2.13 -2.76 9.79
N GLY A 221 2.33 -3.74 10.66
CA GLY A 221 1.96 -3.67 12.08
C GLY A 221 2.76 -2.66 12.91
N GLY A 222 2.11 -2.02 13.90
CA GLY A 222 2.71 -1.00 14.76
C GLY A 222 2.87 0.37 14.10
N LEU A 223 2.25 0.56 12.93
CA LEU A 223 2.29 1.79 12.14
C LEU A 223 0.92 2.44 12.09
N TYR A 224 0.91 3.78 12.10
CA TYR A 224 -0.22 4.54 11.61
C TYR A 224 -0.27 4.46 10.08
N GLN A 225 -1.48 4.50 9.55
CA GLN A 225 -1.74 4.61 8.12
C GLN A 225 -3.02 5.44 7.94
N VAL A 226 -3.16 6.10 6.79
CA VAL A 226 -4.44 6.72 6.40
C VAL A 226 -5.50 5.63 6.28
N ALA A 227 -6.78 6.00 6.32
CA ALA A 227 -7.85 5.02 6.17
C ALA A 227 -8.84 5.43 5.07
N PRO A 228 -9.15 4.53 4.11
CA PRO A 228 -8.72 3.12 4.04
C PRO A 228 -7.47 2.84 3.18
N VAL A 229 -6.89 1.63 3.29
CA VAL A 229 -5.78 1.13 2.45
C VAL A 229 -5.90 -0.36 2.10
N GLY A 230 -6.05 -0.67 0.80
CA GLY A 230 -6.05 -2.05 0.32
C GLY A 230 -5.34 -2.26 -1.00
N VAL A 231 -5.19 -3.52 -1.40
CA VAL A 231 -4.55 -3.89 -2.66
C VAL A 231 -5.48 -3.53 -3.82
N PHE A 232 -4.97 -2.83 -4.83
CA PHE A 232 -5.72 -2.62 -6.06
C PHE A 232 -5.75 -3.92 -6.87
N GLN A 233 -6.83 -4.68 -6.67
CA GLN A 233 -7.03 -5.99 -7.27
C GLN A 233 -8.51 -6.23 -7.59
N PRO A 234 -8.82 -7.21 -8.48
CA PRO A 234 -10.17 -7.70 -8.68
C PRO A 234 -10.82 -8.14 -7.37
N ALA A 235 -12.14 -7.94 -7.29
CA ALA A 235 -12.92 -8.46 -6.18
C ALA A 235 -12.89 -10.00 -6.19
N PRO A 236 -12.83 -10.67 -5.03
CA PRO A 236 -12.86 -12.12 -4.98
C PRO A 236 -14.13 -12.69 -5.62
N GLY A 237 -14.08 -13.97 -6.01
CA GLY A 237 -15.22 -14.65 -6.65
C GLY A 237 -15.46 -14.28 -8.12
N ARG A 238 -14.79 -13.27 -8.68
CA ARG A 238 -14.85 -12.97 -10.12
C ARG A 238 -14.10 -13.98 -11.02
N GLY A 239 -13.36 -14.91 -10.43
CA GLY A 239 -12.51 -15.85 -11.18
C GLY A 239 -11.31 -15.15 -11.83
N ASP A 240 -10.52 -15.90 -12.59
CA ASP A 240 -9.45 -15.31 -13.42
C ASP A 240 -10.08 -14.44 -14.52
N GLN A 241 -9.46 -13.30 -14.81
CA GLN A 241 -9.97 -12.37 -15.83
C GLN A 241 -9.99 -13.01 -17.22
N ALA A 242 -11.03 -12.71 -18.00
CA ALA A 242 -11.08 -13.09 -19.39
C ALA A 242 -9.91 -12.46 -20.15
N PRO A 243 -9.28 -13.19 -21.10
CA PRO A 243 -8.21 -12.61 -21.91
C PRO A 243 -8.67 -11.36 -22.66
N GLY A 244 -7.85 -10.31 -22.64
CA GLY A 244 -8.00 -9.14 -23.52
C GLY A 244 -8.59 -7.87 -22.91
N GLU A 245 -9.39 -7.96 -21.83
CA GLU A 245 -10.05 -6.79 -21.23
C GLU A 245 -9.93 -6.76 -19.71
N ALA A 246 -9.87 -5.56 -19.15
CA ALA A 246 -9.91 -5.39 -17.71
C ALA A 246 -11.34 -5.62 -17.20
N GLY A 247 -11.47 -6.31 -16.07
CA GLY A 247 -12.76 -6.48 -15.39
C GLY A 247 -13.31 -5.17 -14.83
N PRO A 248 -14.58 -5.16 -14.38
CA PRO A 248 -15.23 -3.96 -13.82
C PRO A 248 -14.61 -3.47 -12.51
N ASP A 249 -13.74 -4.24 -11.87
CA ASP A 249 -12.99 -3.83 -10.67
C ASP A 249 -11.74 -3.01 -11.01
N PHE A 250 -11.36 -2.90 -12.29
CA PHE A 250 -10.28 -2.04 -12.76
C PHE A 250 -10.76 -0.58 -12.86
N ASP A 251 -11.17 -0.06 -11.71
CA ASP A 251 -11.76 1.26 -11.52
C ASP A 251 -11.35 1.75 -10.13
N LEU A 252 -10.67 2.90 -10.07
CA LEU A 252 -10.14 3.43 -8.82
C LEU A 252 -11.26 3.74 -7.82
N TRP A 253 -12.39 4.28 -8.28
CA TRP A 253 -13.48 4.67 -7.39
C TRP A 253 -14.19 3.46 -6.80
N ARG A 254 -14.40 2.41 -7.60
CA ARG A 254 -14.93 1.13 -7.09
C ARG A 254 -13.98 0.47 -6.12
N GLY A 255 -12.66 0.56 -6.37
CA GLY A 255 -11.63 0.15 -5.42
C GLY A 255 -11.78 0.91 -4.10
N VAL A 256 -11.74 2.24 -4.13
CA VAL A 256 -11.92 3.10 -2.96
C VAL A 256 -13.23 2.80 -2.21
N ALA A 257 -14.34 2.60 -2.91
CA ALA A 257 -15.62 2.28 -2.29
C ALA A 257 -15.60 0.94 -1.54
N ARG A 258 -14.93 -0.09 -2.07
CA ARG A 258 -14.79 -1.39 -1.37
C ARG A 258 -14.00 -1.22 -0.09
N GLU A 259 -12.86 -0.55 -0.17
CA GLU A 259 -12.00 -0.30 0.99
C GLU A 259 -12.70 0.57 2.05
N LEU A 260 -13.49 1.58 1.64
CA LEU A 260 -14.30 2.38 2.57
C LEU A 260 -15.34 1.51 3.30
N SER A 261 -16.01 0.60 2.57
CA SER A 261 -17.01 -0.27 3.16
C SER A 261 -16.39 -1.31 4.11
N GLU A 262 -15.26 -1.89 3.73
CA GLU A 262 -14.61 -2.98 4.47
C GLU A 262 -13.90 -2.45 5.72
N GLU A 263 -13.07 -1.41 5.58
CA GLU A 263 -12.30 -0.91 6.71
C GLU A 263 -13.11 0.00 7.64
N LEU A 264 -13.94 0.89 7.11
CA LEU A 264 -14.63 1.89 7.92
C LEU A 264 -15.98 1.40 8.46
N LEU A 265 -16.66 0.50 7.75
CA LEU A 265 -17.95 -0.06 8.17
C LEU A 265 -17.86 -1.52 8.62
N GLY A 266 -16.69 -2.14 8.55
CA GLY A 266 -16.49 -3.54 8.95
C GLY A 266 -17.28 -4.53 8.08
N ALA A 267 -17.63 -4.15 6.85
CA ALA A 267 -18.29 -5.04 5.93
C ALA A 267 -17.35 -6.21 5.57
N PRO A 268 -17.88 -7.43 5.37
CA PRO A 268 -17.07 -8.52 4.83
C PRO A 268 -16.58 -8.18 3.41
N GLU A 269 -15.47 -8.79 3.00
CA GLU A 269 -14.90 -8.59 1.67
C GLU A 269 -15.94 -8.88 0.57
N HIS A 270 -16.12 -7.91 -0.34
CA HIS A 270 -17.18 -7.96 -1.35
C HIS A 270 -16.88 -9.02 -2.41
N GLN A 271 -17.64 -10.12 -2.40
CA GLN A 271 -17.52 -11.19 -3.38
C GLN A 271 -18.24 -10.81 -4.68
N ALA A 272 -17.49 -10.59 -5.76
CA ALA A 272 -17.96 -10.26 -7.11
C ALA A 272 -19.16 -9.27 -7.11
N PRO A 273 -18.99 -8.07 -6.53
CA PRO A 273 -20.10 -7.15 -6.30
C PRO A 273 -20.79 -6.78 -7.61
N ASP A 274 -22.12 -6.78 -7.58
CA ASP A 274 -22.92 -6.08 -8.60
C ASP A 274 -22.89 -4.60 -8.27
N TYR A 275 -22.00 -3.86 -8.96
CA TYR A 275 -21.82 -2.44 -8.73
C TYR A 275 -23.07 -1.60 -9.02
N ALA A 276 -23.96 -2.05 -9.89
CA ALA A 276 -25.21 -1.33 -10.14
C ALA A 276 -26.18 -1.47 -8.97
N ASP A 277 -26.21 -2.67 -8.38
CA ASP A 277 -27.14 -3.02 -7.31
C ASP A 277 -26.58 -2.84 -5.88
N TRP A 278 -25.29 -2.54 -5.73
CA TRP A 278 -24.65 -2.31 -4.43
C TRP A 278 -25.10 -0.98 -3.76
N PRO A 279 -25.87 -1.04 -2.64
CA PRO A 279 -26.47 0.16 -2.06
C PRO A 279 -25.46 1.20 -1.57
N PHE A 280 -24.35 0.75 -0.98
CA PHE A 280 -23.32 1.65 -0.44
C PHE A 280 -22.65 2.46 -1.56
N LEU A 281 -22.28 1.82 -2.66
CA LEU A 281 -21.72 2.54 -3.82
C LEU A 281 -22.71 3.55 -4.39
N ARG A 282 -24.00 3.20 -4.53
CA ARG A 282 -25.02 4.17 -4.98
C ARG A 282 -25.13 5.37 -4.04
N GLN A 283 -25.02 5.17 -2.73
CA GLN A 283 -25.04 6.27 -1.76
C GLN A 283 -23.82 7.19 -1.95
N LEU A 284 -22.63 6.61 -2.12
CA LEU A 284 -21.39 7.35 -2.40
C LEU A 284 -21.45 8.11 -3.74
N ASP A 285 -22.01 7.50 -4.79
CA ASP A 285 -22.19 8.13 -6.10
C ASP A 285 -23.15 9.32 -6.02
N GLN A 286 -24.29 9.15 -5.34
CA GLN A 286 -25.22 10.25 -5.10
C GLN A 286 -24.60 11.39 -4.29
N ALA A 287 -23.75 11.06 -3.30
CA ALA A 287 -23.00 12.05 -2.55
C ALA A 287 -22.04 12.84 -3.45
N ARG A 288 -21.35 12.16 -4.39
CA ARG A 288 -20.48 12.82 -5.38
C ARG A 288 -21.25 13.72 -6.33
N GLU A 289 -22.35 13.23 -6.89
CA GLU A 289 -23.21 13.99 -7.81
C GLU A 289 -23.77 15.27 -7.17
N LYS A 290 -24.09 15.22 -5.87
CA LYS A 290 -24.59 16.36 -5.09
C LYS A 290 -23.47 17.27 -4.56
N GLY A 291 -22.20 16.92 -4.78
CA GLY A 291 -21.04 17.66 -4.26
C GLY A 291 -20.74 17.44 -2.77
N GLY A 292 -21.45 16.51 -2.10
CA GLY A 292 -21.20 16.11 -0.71
C GLY A 292 -19.97 15.20 -0.54
N CYS A 293 -19.42 14.66 -1.63
CA CYS A 293 -18.17 13.92 -1.65
C CYS A 293 -17.33 14.30 -2.89
N ARG A 294 -16.03 14.49 -2.71
CA ARG A 294 -15.07 14.70 -3.81
C ARG A 294 -13.87 13.78 -3.62
N ALA A 295 -13.51 13.03 -4.66
CA ALA A 295 -12.37 12.13 -4.66
C ALA A 295 -11.28 12.65 -5.60
N TRP A 296 -10.03 12.59 -5.14
CA TRP A 296 -8.87 13.16 -5.80
C TRP A 296 -7.72 12.16 -5.86
N TYR A 297 -6.94 12.23 -6.93
CA TYR A 297 -5.64 11.58 -7.08
C TYR A 297 -4.53 12.63 -6.87
N LEU A 298 -3.59 12.30 -5.99
CA LEU A 298 -2.45 13.16 -5.65
C LEU A 298 -1.13 12.66 -6.22
N GLY A 299 -1.10 11.47 -6.81
CA GLY A 299 0.09 10.91 -7.43
C GLY A 299 0.31 9.44 -7.12
N PHE A 300 1.51 9.00 -7.44
CA PHE A 300 1.97 7.63 -7.27
C PHE A 300 3.36 7.63 -6.61
N GLY A 301 3.64 6.63 -5.78
CA GLY A 301 4.96 6.44 -5.19
C GLY A 301 5.27 4.97 -4.91
N LEU A 302 6.50 4.70 -4.49
CA LEU A 302 6.95 3.36 -4.11
C LEU A 302 7.40 3.34 -2.65
N ASP A 303 6.90 2.38 -1.88
CA ASP A 303 7.37 2.12 -0.53
C ASP A 303 8.87 1.73 -0.57
N PRO A 304 9.75 2.39 0.20
CA PRO A 304 11.19 2.16 0.10
C PRO A 304 11.60 0.77 0.57
N LEU A 305 10.85 0.10 1.46
CA LEU A 305 11.18 -1.21 2.02
C LEU A 305 10.78 -2.38 1.10
N THR A 306 9.60 -2.28 0.49
CA THR A 306 8.97 -3.37 -0.28
C THR A 306 8.94 -3.08 -1.77
N LEU A 307 9.09 -1.81 -2.17
CA LEU A 307 8.91 -1.34 -3.54
C LEU A 307 7.52 -1.68 -4.12
N VAL A 308 6.51 -1.86 -3.25
CA VAL A 308 5.09 -1.83 -3.64
C VAL A 308 4.75 -0.43 -4.10
N GLY A 309 3.89 -0.32 -5.12
CA GLY A 309 3.40 0.95 -5.61
C GLY A 309 2.14 1.41 -4.88
N ASP A 310 2.10 2.67 -4.48
CA ASP A 310 1.00 3.28 -3.76
C ASP A 310 0.34 4.33 -4.64
N ILE A 311 -0.94 4.13 -4.93
CA ILE A 311 -1.82 5.10 -5.59
C ILE A 311 -2.36 6.01 -4.49
N LEU A 312 -1.98 7.29 -4.53
CA LEU A 312 -2.26 8.25 -3.48
C LEU A 312 -3.57 8.97 -3.78
N THR A 313 -4.61 8.71 -2.99
CA THR A 313 -5.94 9.32 -3.17
C THR A 313 -6.45 10.01 -1.91
N VAL A 314 -7.37 10.97 -2.08
CA VAL A 314 -8.06 11.67 -0.99
C VAL A 314 -9.55 11.69 -1.28
N ALA A 315 -10.38 11.33 -0.30
CA ALA A 315 -11.83 11.46 -0.36
C ALA A 315 -12.28 12.51 0.68
N VAL A 316 -12.79 13.65 0.21
CA VAL A 316 -13.29 14.74 1.04
C VAL A 316 -14.81 14.71 1.06
N PHE A 317 -15.37 14.49 2.25
CA PHE A 317 -16.81 14.49 2.49
C PHE A 317 -17.22 15.77 3.22
N ASP A 318 -18.35 16.36 2.82
CA ASP A 318 -19.04 17.32 3.68
C ASP A 318 -19.45 16.64 4.99
N ALA A 319 -19.35 17.36 6.10
CA ALA A 319 -19.60 16.84 7.44
C ALA A 319 -20.94 16.09 7.57
N ALA A 320 -22.04 16.63 7.03
CA ALA A 320 -23.34 15.98 7.12
C ALA A 320 -23.40 14.69 6.29
N THR A 321 -22.75 14.71 5.12
CA THR A 321 -22.66 13.52 4.24
C THR A 321 -21.79 12.44 4.90
N PHE A 322 -20.66 12.82 5.48
CA PHE A 322 -19.80 11.88 6.21
C PHE A 322 -20.57 11.21 7.35
N ASP A 323 -21.25 12.01 8.19
CA ASP A 323 -21.96 11.50 9.37
C ASP A 323 -23.14 10.58 8.98
N GLU A 324 -23.75 10.80 7.81
CA GLU A 324 -24.79 9.91 7.27
C GLU A 324 -24.22 8.61 6.69
N VAL A 325 -23.19 8.72 5.84
CA VAL A 325 -22.58 7.56 5.15
C VAL A 325 -21.86 6.64 6.14
N PHE A 326 -21.22 7.22 7.15
CA PHE A 326 -20.43 6.50 8.15
C PHE A 326 -21.07 6.54 9.54
N ALA A 327 -22.40 6.55 9.62
CA ALA A 327 -23.12 6.53 10.89
C ALA A 327 -22.72 5.34 11.79
N ASP A 328 -22.42 4.19 11.18
CA ASP A 328 -21.99 2.96 11.84
C ASP A 328 -20.46 2.76 11.79
N LEU A 329 -19.69 3.86 11.83
CA LEU A 329 -18.23 3.82 11.77
C LEU A 329 -17.63 2.85 12.80
N VAL A 330 -16.87 1.89 12.32
CA VAL A 330 -16.21 0.87 13.15
C VAL A 330 -14.93 1.45 13.76
N THR A 331 -14.90 1.54 15.09
CA THR A 331 -13.73 2.07 15.81
C THR A 331 -12.56 1.09 15.92
N ALA A 332 -12.81 -0.21 15.70
CA ALA A 332 -11.78 -1.26 15.62
C ALA A 332 -12.25 -2.47 14.81
N ASN A 333 -11.37 -3.02 13.96
CA ASN A 333 -11.60 -4.20 13.13
C ASN A 333 -10.48 -5.24 13.31
N GLU A 334 -10.44 -6.26 12.46
CA GLU A 334 -9.42 -7.33 12.52
C GLU A 334 -8.00 -6.79 12.30
N GLU A 335 -7.83 -5.69 11.56
CA GLU A 335 -6.53 -5.12 11.22
C GLU A 335 -6.01 -4.09 12.24
N GLY A 336 -6.88 -3.46 13.02
CA GLY A 336 -6.46 -2.40 13.95
C GLY A 336 -7.61 -1.54 14.46
N ARG A 337 -7.30 -0.31 14.88
CA ARG A 337 -8.28 0.66 15.38
C ARG A 337 -8.22 1.99 14.66
N LEU A 338 -9.37 2.63 14.45
CA LEU A 338 -9.41 4.02 14.02
C LEU A 338 -8.87 4.92 15.15
N VAL A 339 -8.09 5.91 14.77
CA VAL A 339 -7.58 6.93 15.67
C VAL A 339 -8.59 8.06 15.71
N SER A 340 -9.01 8.45 16.91
CA SER A 340 -9.81 9.65 17.13
C SER A 340 -9.23 10.42 18.31
N GLU A 341 -9.17 11.75 18.18
CA GLU A 341 -8.64 12.65 19.20
C GLU A 341 -9.69 13.68 19.62
N GLY A 342 -9.78 13.94 20.93
CA GLY A 342 -10.79 14.83 21.50
C GLY A 342 -12.21 14.25 21.45
N ASP A 343 -13.20 15.15 21.34
CA ASP A 343 -14.63 14.79 21.30
C ASP A 343 -15.16 14.59 19.86
N GLY A 344 -14.27 14.58 18.86
CA GLY A 344 -14.60 14.52 17.43
C GLY A 344 -14.25 13.18 16.76
N VAL A 345 -14.70 13.02 15.50
CA VAL A 345 -14.35 11.87 14.66
C VAL A 345 -13.02 12.14 13.96
N GLY A 346 -12.05 11.23 14.16
CA GLY A 346 -10.73 11.30 13.55
C GLY A 346 -9.77 12.28 14.25
N VAL A 347 -8.77 12.73 13.51
CA VAL A 347 -7.75 13.70 13.95
C VAL A 347 -8.00 15.03 13.26
N ALA A 348 -7.93 16.15 13.99
CA ALA A 348 -8.14 17.47 13.39
C ALA A 348 -7.10 17.74 12.28
N PHE A 349 -7.56 18.22 11.12
CA PHE A 349 -6.71 18.51 9.95
C PHE A 349 -6.02 19.87 10.11
N THR A 350 -4.98 19.90 10.93
CA THR A 350 -4.15 21.07 11.22
C THR A 350 -2.70 20.82 10.81
N GLU A 351 -1.93 21.89 10.62
CA GLU A 351 -0.48 21.77 10.34
C GLU A 351 0.26 20.98 11.41
N GLU A 352 -0.09 21.21 12.68
CA GLU A 352 0.50 20.53 13.83
C GLU A 352 0.28 19.01 13.77
N ASN A 353 -0.97 18.59 13.54
CA ASN A 353 -1.30 17.16 13.47
C ASN A 353 -0.74 16.51 12.21
N VAL A 354 -0.74 17.21 11.07
CA VAL A 354 -0.10 16.72 9.84
C VAL A 354 1.40 16.49 10.10
N ARG A 355 2.10 17.46 10.70
CA ARG A 355 3.53 17.33 11.00
C ARG A 355 3.80 16.17 11.97
N ARG A 356 3.01 16.07 13.03
CA ARG A 356 3.13 15.00 14.02
C ARG A 356 3.00 13.63 13.36
N TYR A 357 1.92 13.39 12.61
CA TYR A 357 1.67 12.07 12.04
C TYR A 357 2.54 11.77 10.82
N ALA A 358 2.90 12.75 10.01
CA ALA A 358 3.78 12.52 8.86
C ALA A 358 5.26 12.39 9.24
N GLY A 359 5.72 13.02 10.33
CA GLY A 359 7.14 13.10 10.67
C GLY A 359 7.56 12.49 12.01
N ASP A 360 6.73 12.59 13.05
CA ASP A 360 7.13 12.26 14.43
C ASP A 360 6.58 10.90 14.91
N GLU A 361 5.44 10.46 14.35
CA GLU A 361 4.81 9.18 14.66
C GLU A 361 5.24 8.10 13.65
N PRO A 362 5.21 6.80 14.03
CA PRO A 362 5.56 5.72 13.12
C PRO A 362 4.46 5.50 12.07
N MET A 363 4.49 6.29 10.99
CA MET A 363 3.52 6.25 9.89
C MET A 363 4.07 5.45 8.70
N GLN A 364 3.20 4.78 7.95
CA GLN A 364 3.57 4.23 6.65
C GLN A 364 3.93 5.36 5.66
N PRO A 365 4.99 5.22 4.83
CA PRO A 365 5.46 6.28 3.94
C PRO A 365 4.37 6.87 3.03
N ALA A 366 3.53 6.02 2.44
CA ALA A 366 2.44 6.46 1.57
C ALA A 366 1.40 7.32 2.31
N GLY A 367 1.11 6.97 3.56
CA GLY A 367 0.21 7.75 4.40
C GLY A 367 0.79 9.08 4.84
N ALA A 368 2.06 9.10 5.25
CA ALA A 368 2.76 10.34 5.55
C ALA A 368 2.83 11.26 4.33
N ALA A 369 3.15 10.71 3.15
CA ALA A 369 3.11 11.43 1.88
C ALA A 369 1.71 12.00 1.58
N LEU A 370 0.64 11.22 1.80
CA LEU A 370 -0.73 11.68 1.60
C LEU A 370 -1.09 12.84 2.53
N LEU A 371 -0.70 12.80 3.80
CA LEU A 371 -0.92 13.92 4.73
C LEU A 371 -0.16 15.18 4.29
N GLU A 372 1.11 15.05 3.90
CA GLU A 372 1.93 16.15 3.38
C GLU A 372 1.33 16.77 2.11
N LEU A 373 0.97 15.94 1.14
CA LEU A 373 0.40 16.37 -0.14
C LEU A 373 -0.99 16.97 0.05
N ALA A 374 -1.84 16.34 0.86
CA ALA A 374 -3.17 16.87 1.16
C ALA A 374 -3.08 18.22 1.88
N TRP A 375 -2.17 18.38 2.83
CA TRP A 375 -1.95 19.67 3.49
C TRP A 375 -1.44 20.72 2.51
N ARG A 376 -0.48 20.38 1.63
CA ARG A 376 0.03 21.26 0.58
C ARG A 376 -1.10 21.75 -0.34
N HIS A 377 -2.02 20.86 -0.71
CA HIS A 377 -3.11 21.14 -1.64
C HIS A 377 -4.46 21.44 -0.96
N ARG A 378 -4.48 21.68 0.36
CA ARG A 378 -5.71 21.81 1.16
C ARG A 378 -6.70 22.84 0.62
N ALA A 379 -6.23 23.95 0.06
CA ALA A 379 -7.10 24.96 -0.53
C ALA A 379 -7.92 24.37 -1.70
N ALA A 380 -7.28 23.65 -2.62
CA ALA A 380 -7.97 23.00 -3.72
C ALA A 380 -8.89 21.84 -3.26
N LEU A 381 -8.44 21.08 -2.26
CA LEU A 381 -9.17 19.92 -1.76
C LEU A 381 -10.43 20.31 -0.96
N LEU A 382 -10.34 21.34 -0.13
CA LEU A 382 -11.42 21.77 0.76
C LEU A 382 -12.37 22.76 0.08
N GLY A 383 -11.92 23.50 -0.94
CA GLY A 383 -12.73 24.47 -1.70
C GLY A 383 -12.41 25.90 -1.33
#